data_AF-A0A8T3N970-F1
#
_entry.id   AF-A0A8T3N970-F1
#
_cell.length_a   1.000
_cell.length_b   1.000
_cell.length_c   1.000
_cell.angle_alpha   90.00
_cell.angle_beta   90.00
_cell.angle_gamma   90.00
#
_symmetry.space_group_name_H-M   'P 1'
#
loop_
_entity.id
_entity.type
_entity.pdbx_description
1 polymer ?
#
loop_
_entity_poly.entity_id
_entity_poly.type
_entity_poly.pdbx_seq_one_letter_code
_entity_poly.pdbx_strand_id
1 'polypeptide(L)'
;MTAHDVPLDKLLADISERSGIAMYSEIAANQTVSIVFRGLSLENGLKRILEDQDIFFLYEAGQSERQPIALWVYPRGRGREMVPVPPENWASTVELEQALSSAPSAAARMRAVEAVIERKGIESMDSVLYALNDINQQVRYSALSSSLNLGLPLPAGTLENLAQYDRSHFVRLLALKAIAEAPGADEEARSMAKAALADPHPDVRAQARDVLVTLKQTERPQTLLKAMSQHLESR
;
A
#
# COMPACT_ATOMS: atom_id res chain seq x y z
N MET A 1 6.27 -8.02 39.36
CA MET A 1 7.06 -7.07 38.53
C MET A 1 7.04 -5.73 39.22
N THR A 2 8.16 -5.01 39.25
CA THR A 2 8.22 -3.65 39.79
C THR A 2 8.86 -2.75 38.75
N ALA A 3 8.16 -1.69 38.35
CA ALA A 3 8.66 -0.64 37.47
C ALA A 3 8.49 0.70 38.18
N HIS A 4 9.52 1.55 38.13
CA HIS A 4 9.50 2.87 38.74
C HIS A 4 9.90 3.88 37.67
N ASP A 5 8.99 4.80 37.37
CA ASP A 5 9.17 5.90 36.43
C ASP A 5 9.72 5.45 35.06
N VAL A 6 9.17 4.34 34.55
CA VAL A 6 9.60 3.76 33.27
C VAL A 6 8.72 4.31 32.15
N PRO A 7 9.29 4.72 31.01
CA PRO A 7 8.51 5.06 29.82
C PRO A 7 7.55 3.93 29.45
N LEU A 8 6.29 4.29 29.22
CA LEU A 8 5.21 3.32 29.01
C LEU A 8 5.44 2.48 27.76
N ASP A 9 5.95 3.08 26.68
CA ASP A 9 6.35 2.40 25.45
C ASP A 9 7.40 1.31 25.70
N LYS A 10 8.44 1.63 26.47
CA LYS A 10 9.48 0.67 26.87
C LYS A 10 8.92 -0.44 27.73
N LEU A 11 8.06 -0.11 28.70
CA LEU A 11 7.43 -1.11 29.54
C LEU A 11 6.56 -2.08 28.74
N LEU A 12 5.76 -1.57 27.79
CA LEU A 12 4.93 -2.40 26.93
C LEU A 12 5.77 -3.30 26.00
N ALA A 13 6.88 -2.79 25.46
CA ALA A 13 7.83 -3.59 24.68
C ALA A 13 8.42 -4.75 25.51
N ASP A 14 8.90 -4.45 26.73
CA ASP A 14 9.45 -5.47 27.65
C ASP A 14 8.41 -6.54 28.01
N ILE A 15 7.14 -6.14 28.20
CA ILE A 15 6.06 -7.09 28.49
C ILE A 15 5.75 -7.93 27.25
N SER A 16 5.68 -7.31 26.07
CA SER A 16 5.42 -8.00 24.79
C SER A 16 6.45 -9.11 24.55
N GLU A 17 7.74 -8.81 24.69
CA GLU A 17 8.83 -9.77 24.53
C GLU A 17 8.73 -10.95 25.52
N ARG A 18 8.39 -10.67 26.79
CA ARG A 18 8.34 -11.71 27.84
C ARG A 18 7.09 -12.57 27.79
N SER A 19 5.99 -12.02 27.27
CA SER A 19 4.68 -12.68 27.28
C SER A 19 4.30 -13.30 25.95
N GLY A 20 4.96 -12.92 24.86
CA GLY A 20 4.56 -13.30 23.50
C GLY A 20 3.29 -12.60 23.03
N ILE A 21 2.72 -11.67 23.80
CA ILE A 21 1.56 -10.88 23.39
C ILE A 21 2.06 -9.78 22.47
N ALA A 22 1.53 -9.73 21.26
CA ALA A 22 1.84 -8.66 20.33
C ALA A 22 1.17 -7.34 20.82
N MET A 23 1.91 -6.24 20.96
CA MET A 23 1.37 -4.96 21.46
C MET A 23 1.51 -3.81 20.46
N TYR A 24 0.45 -3.02 20.31
CA TYR A 24 0.41 -1.78 19.53
C TYR A 24 -0.05 -0.61 20.40
N SER A 25 0.61 0.54 20.25
CA SER A 25 0.37 1.74 21.06
C SER A 25 0.46 3.00 20.22
N GLU A 26 -0.57 3.84 20.24
CA GLU A 26 -0.57 5.21 19.69
C GLU A 26 -0.19 6.28 20.74
N ILE A 27 0.24 5.84 21.92
CA ILE A 27 0.49 6.74 23.06
C ILE A 27 1.84 7.45 22.86
N ALA A 28 1.91 8.73 23.24
CA ALA A 28 3.15 9.49 23.18
C ALA A 28 4.24 8.88 24.10
N ALA A 29 5.48 8.82 23.59
CA ALA A 29 6.65 8.23 24.26
C ALA A 29 7.03 8.86 25.63
N ASN A 30 6.37 9.95 26.02
CA ASN A 30 6.74 10.73 27.19
C ASN A 30 5.95 10.35 28.45
N GLN A 31 5.01 9.39 28.36
CA GLN A 31 4.25 8.95 29.53
C GLN A 31 5.07 7.94 30.33
N THR A 32 5.34 8.23 31.61
CA THR A 32 5.98 7.29 32.52
C THR A 32 4.98 6.62 33.45
N VAL A 33 5.30 5.40 33.87
CA VAL A 33 4.48 4.60 34.77
C VAL A 33 5.33 4.03 35.90
N SER A 34 4.78 4.11 37.10
CA SER A 34 5.32 3.48 38.31
C SER A 34 4.32 2.46 38.81
N ILE A 35 4.70 1.18 38.84
CA ILE A 35 3.80 0.10 39.23
C ILE A 35 4.51 -1.05 39.96
N VAL A 36 3.83 -1.59 40.96
CA VAL A 36 4.25 -2.79 41.70
C VAL A 36 3.18 -3.85 41.55
N PHE A 37 3.51 -4.93 40.85
CA PHE A 37 2.65 -6.11 40.68
C PHE A 37 3.07 -7.23 41.61
N ARG A 38 2.14 -7.67 42.47
CA ARG A 38 2.21 -8.93 43.21
C ARG A 38 0.93 -9.74 42.96
N GLY A 39 1.07 -10.96 42.46
CA GLY A 39 -0.03 -11.94 42.36
C GLY A 39 -1.14 -11.61 41.38
N LEU A 40 -0.93 -10.72 40.41
CA LEU A 40 -1.90 -10.41 39.35
C LEU A 40 -1.59 -11.18 38.06
N SER A 41 -2.64 -11.59 37.35
CA SER A 41 -2.51 -12.09 35.98
C SER A 41 -2.01 -10.98 35.07
N LEU A 42 -1.35 -11.36 33.97
CA LEU A 42 -0.78 -10.40 33.02
C LEU A 42 -1.82 -9.43 32.47
N GLU A 43 -3.00 -9.92 32.09
CA GLU A 43 -4.09 -9.09 31.58
C GLU A 43 -4.59 -8.08 32.63
N ASN A 44 -4.77 -8.51 33.87
CA ASN A 44 -5.15 -7.59 34.96
C ASN A 44 -4.05 -6.58 35.26
N GLY A 45 -2.79 -6.97 35.06
CA GLY A 45 -1.67 -6.06 35.12
C GLY A 45 -1.73 -4.99 34.03
N LEU A 46 -1.95 -5.39 32.78
CA LEU A 46 -2.08 -4.49 31.64
C LEU A 46 -3.25 -3.53 31.79
N LYS A 47 -4.43 -4.04 32.21
CA LYS A 47 -5.61 -3.19 32.52
C LYS A 47 -5.32 -2.13 33.58
N ARG A 48 -4.45 -2.42 34.54
CA ARG A 48 -4.05 -1.48 35.59
C ARG A 48 -3.03 -0.45 35.10
N ILE A 49 -2.03 -0.88 34.31
CA ILE A 49 -1.05 0.03 33.68
C ILE A 49 -1.77 1.03 32.76
N LEU A 50 -2.76 0.55 32.04
CA LEU A 50 -3.42 1.27 30.94
C LEU A 50 -4.81 1.77 31.34
N GLU A 51 -5.04 2.04 32.63
CA GLU A 51 -6.37 2.42 33.13
C GLU A 51 -6.90 3.75 32.55
N ASP A 52 -6.00 4.61 32.09
CA ASP A 52 -6.30 5.88 31.43
C ASP A 52 -6.32 5.80 29.90
N GLN A 53 -6.26 4.59 29.33
CA GLN A 53 -6.23 4.38 27.88
C GLN A 53 -7.43 3.53 27.42
N ASP A 54 -7.79 3.66 26.15
CA ASP A 54 -8.73 2.72 25.52
C ASP A 54 -7.94 1.51 25.04
N ILE A 55 -8.33 0.30 25.46
CA ILE A 55 -7.60 -0.93 25.13
C ILE A 55 -8.49 -1.99 24.50
N PHE A 56 -7.93 -2.73 23.54
CA PHE A 56 -8.57 -3.89 22.92
C PHE A 56 -7.67 -5.10 23.07
N PHE A 57 -8.25 -6.23 23.48
CA PHE A 57 -7.56 -7.51 23.54
C PHE A 57 -8.11 -8.43 22.44
N LEU A 58 -7.22 -9.05 21.68
CA LEU A 58 -7.56 -10.15 20.79
C LEU A 58 -7.20 -11.46 21.49
N TYR A 59 -8.13 -12.41 21.43
CA TYR A 59 -7.96 -13.74 21.99
C TYR A 59 -8.06 -14.77 20.86
N GLU A 60 -7.27 -15.83 20.99
CA GLU A 60 -7.40 -17.00 20.13
C GLU A 60 -8.66 -17.80 20.50
N ALA A 61 -9.42 -18.23 19.49
CA ALA A 61 -10.59 -19.07 19.70
C ALA A 61 -10.19 -20.51 20.04
N GLY A 62 -10.83 -21.12 21.05
CA GLY A 62 -10.70 -22.57 21.33
C GLY A 62 -9.74 -22.97 22.45
N GLN A 63 -9.09 -22.03 23.13
CA GLN A 63 -8.26 -22.31 24.30
C GLN A 63 -9.05 -22.20 25.62
N SER A 64 -8.83 -23.15 26.54
CA SER A 64 -9.51 -23.21 27.85
C SER A 64 -9.07 -22.12 28.83
N GLU A 65 -7.84 -21.60 28.69
CA GLU A 65 -7.36 -20.39 29.37
C GLU A 65 -7.20 -19.29 28.32
N ARG A 66 -8.09 -18.29 28.35
CA ARG A 66 -8.08 -17.18 27.39
C ARG A 66 -6.95 -16.20 27.73
N GLN A 67 -5.75 -16.47 27.26
CA GLN A 67 -4.69 -15.48 27.22
C GLN A 67 -4.84 -14.64 25.95
N PRO A 68 -4.71 -13.30 26.04
CA PRO A 68 -4.72 -12.46 24.86
C PRO A 68 -3.49 -12.74 24.01
N ILE A 69 -3.65 -12.77 22.69
CA ILE A 69 -2.56 -12.90 21.72
C ILE A 69 -2.10 -11.53 21.20
N ALA A 70 -2.96 -10.52 21.32
CA ALA A 70 -2.62 -9.15 20.98
C ALA A 70 -3.37 -8.10 21.82
N LEU A 71 -2.75 -6.91 21.93
CA LEU A 71 -3.25 -5.74 22.64
C LEU A 71 -3.06 -4.48 21.79
N TRP A 72 -4.15 -3.72 21.60
CA TRP A 72 -4.10 -2.36 21.06
C TRP A 72 -4.34 -1.36 22.18
N VAL A 73 -3.55 -0.28 22.19
CA VAL A 73 -3.63 0.79 23.17
C VAL A 73 -3.78 2.13 22.45
N TYR A 74 -4.89 2.82 22.74
CA TYR A 74 -5.24 4.10 22.17
C TYR A 74 -5.39 5.17 23.25
N PRO A 75 -5.11 6.45 22.92
CA PRO A 75 -5.48 7.56 23.77
C PRO A 75 -6.97 7.51 24.12
N ARG A 76 -7.29 7.80 25.39
CA ARG A 76 -8.67 7.81 25.90
C ARG A 76 -9.64 8.54 24.96
N GLY A 77 -10.74 7.86 24.62
CA GLY A 77 -11.81 8.37 23.76
C GLY A 77 -11.62 8.07 22.27
N ARG A 78 -10.47 7.56 21.84
CA ARG A 78 -10.19 7.25 20.42
C ARG A 78 -10.53 5.82 20.02
N GLY A 79 -10.69 4.90 20.99
CA GLY A 79 -10.90 3.49 20.71
C GLY A 79 -12.23 3.17 20.01
N ARG A 80 -13.21 4.08 20.03
CA ARG A 80 -14.56 3.85 19.47
C ARG A 80 -14.66 4.00 17.95
N GLU A 81 -13.68 4.65 17.34
CA GLU A 81 -13.68 4.96 15.90
C GLU A 81 -12.79 4.01 15.08
N MET A 82 -12.06 3.10 15.75
CA MET A 82 -11.04 2.28 15.12
C MET A 82 -11.36 0.78 15.13
N VAL A 83 -11.00 0.11 14.04
CA VAL A 83 -11.05 -1.35 13.91
C VAL A 83 -9.64 -1.91 14.13
N PRO A 84 -9.42 -2.78 15.12
CA PRO A 84 -8.12 -3.41 15.35
C PRO A 84 -7.63 -4.18 14.12
N VAL A 85 -6.46 -3.83 13.60
CA VAL A 85 -5.82 -4.56 12.48
C VAL A 85 -5.16 -5.82 13.04
N PRO A 86 -5.45 -7.04 12.55
CA PRO A 86 -4.91 -8.28 13.11
C PRO A 86 -3.37 -8.39 13.10
N PRO A 87 -2.74 -9.08 14.09
CA PRO A 87 -1.29 -9.22 14.23
C PRO A 87 -0.55 -9.81 13.03
N GLU A 88 -1.20 -10.70 12.31
CA GLU A 88 -0.70 -11.27 11.06
C GLU A 88 -0.47 -10.21 9.96
N ASN A 89 -1.06 -9.03 10.09
CA ASN A 89 -0.84 -7.88 9.22
C ASN A 89 0.19 -6.90 9.81
N TRP A 90 0.81 -7.21 10.94
CA TRP A 90 1.83 -6.40 11.62
C TRP A 90 3.27 -6.72 11.22
N ALA A 91 3.49 -7.40 10.09
CA ALA A 91 4.84 -7.55 9.57
C ALA A 91 5.51 -6.18 9.55
N SER A 92 6.70 -6.05 10.16
CA SER A 92 7.46 -4.82 10.13
C SER A 92 7.70 -4.41 8.67
N THR A 93 7.89 -3.12 8.39
CA THR A 93 8.18 -2.68 7.01
C THR A 93 9.36 -3.45 6.41
N VAL A 94 10.35 -3.81 7.24
CA VAL A 94 11.50 -4.65 6.85
C VAL A 94 11.08 -6.07 6.48
N GLU A 95 10.21 -6.72 7.25
CA GLU A 95 9.71 -8.06 6.93
C GLU A 95 8.83 -8.05 5.68
N LEU A 96 8.03 -7.00 5.47
CA LEU A 96 7.27 -6.83 4.24
C LEU A 96 8.18 -6.65 3.02
N GLU A 97 9.20 -5.79 3.13
CA GLU A 97 10.22 -5.63 2.09
C GLU A 97 10.96 -6.95 1.80
N GLN A 98 11.30 -7.71 2.85
CA GLN A 98 11.91 -9.03 2.69
C GLN A 98 10.95 -10.04 2.05
N ALA A 99 9.66 -9.98 2.35
CA ALA A 99 8.65 -10.86 1.78
C ALA A 99 8.50 -10.66 0.26
N LEU A 100 8.81 -9.47 -0.28
CA LEU A 100 8.83 -9.21 -1.72
C LEU A 100 9.75 -10.17 -2.49
N SER A 101 10.82 -10.65 -1.86
CA SER A 101 11.80 -11.53 -2.49
C SER A 101 11.78 -12.95 -1.94
N SER A 102 11.49 -13.11 -0.65
CA SER A 102 11.61 -14.39 0.04
C SER A 102 10.30 -15.18 0.12
N ALA A 103 9.13 -14.53 -0.03
CA ALA A 103 7.86 -15.23 0.12
C ALA A 103 7.62 -16.20 -1.06
N PRO A 104 7.34 -17.48 -0.78
CA PRO A 104 7.25 -18.51 -1.81
C PRO A 104 6.03 -18.33 -2.72
N SER A 105 4.93 -17.77 -2.19
CA SER A 105 3.69 -17.60 -2.93
C SER A 105 3.57 -16.20 -3.54
N ALA A 106 3.09 -16.13 -4.78
CA ALA A 106 2.79 -14.86 -5.45
C ALA A 106 1.78 -14.02 -4.65
N ALA A 107 0.77 -14.66 -4.05
CA ALA A 107 -0.22 -13.98 -3.23
C ALA A 107 0.37 -13.33 -1.96
N ALA A 108 1.41 -13.92 -1.37
CA ALA A 108 2.12 -13.29 -0.25
C ALA A 108 2.96 -12.10 -0.73
N ARG A 109 3.66 -12.23 -1.87
CA ARG A 109 4.42 -11.12 -2.46
C ARG A 109 3.54 -9.95 -2.87
N MET A 110 2.36 -10.21 -3.45
CA MET A 110 1.37 -9.17 -3.78
C MET A 110 0.94 -8.39 -2.53
N ARG A 111 0.53 -9.09 -1.46
CA ARG A 111 0.14 -8.45 -0.19
C ARG A 111 1.29 -7.63 0.40
N ALA A 112 2.52 -8.11 0.28
CA ALA A 112 3.70 -7.37 0.71
C ALA A 112 3.91 -6.08 -0.09
N VAL A 113 3.78 -6.13 -1.42
CA VAL A 113 3.86 -4.94 -2.30
C VAL A 113 2.81 -3.90 -1.91
N GLU A 114 1.55 -4.32 -1.82
CA GLU A 114 0.43 -3.46 -1.46
C GLU A 114 0.67 -2.79 -0.10
N ALA A 115 1.02 -3.57 0.92
CA ALA A 115 1.28 -3.05 2.26
C ALA A 115 2.49 -2.10 2.32
N VAL A 116 3.57 -2.36 1.56
CA VAL A 116 4.75 -1.47 1.53
C VAL A 116 4.39 -0.16 0.83
N ILE A 117 3.66 -0.21 -0.28
CA ILE A 117 3.18 0.98 -1.01
C ILE A 117 2.27 1.83 -0.11
N GLU A 118 1.30 1.22 0.57
CA GLU A 118 0.38 1.92 1.47
C GLU A 118 1.10 2.59 2.65
N ARG A 119 2.14 1.93 3.19
CA ARG A 119 2.86 2.44 4.38
C ARG A 119 3.91 3.49 4.06
N LYS A 120 4.66 3.30 2.98
CA LYS A 120 5.83 4.13 2.64
C LYS A 120 5.53 5.17 1.56
N GLY A 121 4.44 5.02 0.82
CA GLY A 121 4.12 5.91 -0.31
C GLY A 121 5.30 6.00 -1.27
N ILE A 122 5.79 7.22 -1.52
CA ILE A 122 6.93 7.44 -2.43
C ILE A 122 8.22 6.72 -2.00
N GLU A 123 8.42 6.47 -0.70
CA GLU A 123 9.60 5.75 -0.19
C GLU A 123 9.54 4.23 -0.47
N SER A 124 8.46 3.72 -1.08
CA SER A 124 8.37 2.34 -1.56
C SER A 124 8.96 2.14 -2.96
N MET A 125 9.54 3.17 -3.59
CA MET A 125 9.86 3.11 -5.02
C MET A 125 10.79 1.93 -5.39
N ASP A 126 11.83 1.68 -4.60
CA ASP A 126 12.74 0.54 -4.85
C ASP A 126 12.00 -0.80 -4.77
N SER A 127 11.10 -0.95 -3.80
CA SER A 127 10.24 -2.12 -3.64
C SER A 127 9.26 -2.29 -4.81
N VAL A 128 8.69 -1.19 -5.31
CA VAL A 128 7.82 -1.18 -6.49
C VAL A 128 8.58 -1.64 -7.72
N LEU A 129 9.74 -1.04 -7.99
CA LEU A 129 10.56 -1.38 -9.16
C LEU A 129 11.04 -2.83 -9.12
N TYR A 130 11.36 -3.34 -7.92
CA TYR A 130 11.66 -4.74 -7.72
C TYR A 130 10.47 -5.63 -8.10
N ALA A 131 9.27 -5.32 -7.57
CA ALA A 131 8.06 -6.10 -7.82
C ALA A 131 7.56 -6.03 -9.27
N LEU A 132 7.80 -4.93 -9.98
CA LEU A 132 7.56 -4.81 -11.42
C LEU A 132 8.43 -5.75 -12.26
N ASN A 133 9.46 -6.37 -11.67
CA ASN A 133 10.30 -7.38 -12.33
C ASN A 133 10.01 -8.82 -11.86
N ASP A 134 8.97 -9.03 -11.03
CA ASP A 134 8.64 -10.35 -10.50
C ASP A 134 8.37 -11.38 -11.61
N ILE A 135 8.73 -12.64 -11.36
CA ILE A 135 8.49 -13.74 -12.29
C ILE A 135 6.99 -13.95 -12.54
N ASN A 136 6.17 -13.73 -11.53
CA ASN A 136 4.73 -13.91 -11.56
C ASN A 136 4.03 -12.63 -12.06
N GLN A 137 3.18 -12.79 -13.07
CA GLN A 137 2.47 -11.67 -13.70
C GLN A 137 1.50 -10.94 -12.76
N GLN A 138 0.89 -11.63 -11.80
CA GLN A 138 -0.05 -11.02 -10.86
C GLN A 138 0.67 -10.10 -9.87
N VAL A 139 1.89 -10.42 -9.46
CA VAL A 139 2.73 -9.54 -8.64
C VAL A 139 3.07 -8.27 -9.42
N ARG A 140 3.53 -8.40 -10.67
CA ARG A 140 3.83 -7.24 -11.53
C ARG A 140 2.59 -6.36 -11.76
N TYR A 141 1.44 -6.98 -12.03
CA TYR A 141 0.18 -6.27 -12.21
C TYR A 141 -0.26 -5.53 -10.93
N SER A 142 -0.19 -6.19 -9.76
CA SER A 142 -0.53 -5.56 -8.47
C SER A 142 0.41 -4.39 -8.15
N ALA A 143 1.71 -4.53 -8.39
CA ALA A 143 2.68 -3.44 -8.21
C ALA A 143 2.35 -2.23 -9.10
N LEU A 144 2.09 -2.46 -10.39
CA LEU A 144 1.71 -1.41 -11.32
C LEU A 144 0.38 -0.75 -10.93
N SER A 145 -0.67 -1.56 -10.69
CA SER A 145 -2.00 -1.05 -10.36
C SER A 145 -2.00 -0.25 -9.07
N SER A 146 -1.32 -0.73 -8.03
CA SER A 146 -1.26 -0.05 -6.73
C SER A 146 -0.49 1.27 -6.83
N SER A 147 0.61 1.27 -7.59
CA SER A 147 1.39 2.49 -7.84
C SER A 147 0.57 3.56 -8.57
N LEU A 148 -0.19 3.16 -9.60
CA LEU A 148 -1.06 4.06 -10.35
C LEU A 148 -2.21 4.60 -9.49
N ASN A 149 -2.85 3.73 -8.69
CA ASN A 149 -3.97 4.11 -7.82
C ASN A 149 -3.56 5.14 -6.75
N LEU A 150 -2.34 5.05 -6.22
CA LEU A 150 -1.80 6.02 -5.27
C LEU A 150 -1.07 7.21 -5.94
N GLY A 151 -1.00 7.24 -7.27
CA GLY A 151 -0.33 8.32 -8.01
C GLY A 151 1.18 8.38 -7.77
N LEU A 152 1.83 7.24 -7.53
CA LEU A 152 3.28 7.20 -7.37
C LEU A 152 3.98 7.60 -8.68
N PRO A 153 4.97 8.51 -8.64
CA PRO A 153 5.67 8.95 -9.83
C PRO A 153 6.68 7.88 -10.28
N LEU A 154 6.23 6.93 -11.10
CA LEU A 154 7.12 5.92 -11.67
C LEU A 154 8.23 6.58 -12.50
N PRO A 155 9.46 6.03 -12.50
CA PRO A 155 10.55 6.57 -13.31
C PRO A 155 10.17 6.65 -14.78
N ALA A 156 10.65 7.69 -15.46
CA ALA A 156 10.45 7.87 -16.90
C ALA A 156 10.87 6.62 -17.69
N GLY A 157 10.07 6.21 -18.68
CA GLY A 157 10.33 4.99 -19.47
C GLY A 157 9.74 3.72 -18.86
N THR A 158 9.30 3.73 -17.59
CA THR A 158 8.79 2.52 -16.92
C THR A 158 7.50 2.03 -17.55
N LEU A 159 6.54 2.92 -17.78
CA LEU A 159 5.26 2.56 -18.37
C LEU A 159 5.42 2.13 -19.83
N GLU A 160 6.28 2.81 -20.58
CA GLU A 160 6.58 2.52 -21.99
C GLU A 160 7.18 1.12 -22.12
N ASN A 161 8.17 0.80 -21.28
CA ASN A 161 8.81 -0.50 -21.24
C ASN A 161 7.79 -1.60 -20.89
N LEU A 162 6.97 -1.39 -19.85
CA LEU A 162 5.93 -2.34 -19.48
C LEU A 162 4.89 -2.53 -20.58
N ALA A 163 4.44 -1.46 -21.23
CA ALA A 163 3.45 -1.50 -22.32
C ALA A 163 3.99 -2.24 -23.55
N GLN A 164 5.29 -2.13 -23.83
CA GLN A 164 5.88 -2.70 -25.04
C GLN A 164 6.40 -4.13 -24.84
N TYR A 165 6.96 -4.43 -23.67
CA TYR A 165 7.79 -5.62 -23.49
C TYR A 165 7.37 -6.54 -22.34
N ASP A 166 6.38 -6.18 -21.51
CA ASP A 166 5.96 -7.10 -20.45
C ASP A 166 5.43 -8.41 -21.03
N ARG A 167 5.84 -9.52 -20.42
CA ARG A 167 5.46 -10.89 -20.85
C ARG A 167 3.95 -11.13 -20.74
N SER A 168 3.26 -10.43 -19.85
CA SER A 168 1.82 -10.54 -19.62
C SER A 168 1.06 -9.46 -20.37
N HIS A 169 0.07 -9.86 -21.15
CA HIS A 169 -0.83 -8.92 -21.83
C HIS A 169 -1.64 -8.07 -20.84
N PHE A 170 -1.93 -8.55 -19.62
CA PHE A 170 -2.62 -7.76 -18.60
C PHE A 170 -1.79 -6.57 -18.13
N VAL A 171 -0.48 -6.77 -17.95
CA VAL A 171 0.44 -5.69 -17.56
C VAL A 171 0.63 -4.72 -18.72
N ARG A 172 0.82 -5.22 -19.96
CA ARG A 172 0.91 -4.35 -21.16
C ARG A 172 -0.34 -3.48 -21.34
N LEU A 173 -1.52 -4.07 -21.16
CA LEU A 173 -2.80 -3.37 -21.26
C LEU A 173 -2.92 -2.27 -20.20
N LEU A 174 -2.60 -2.59 -18.94
CA LEU A 174 -2.66 -1.60 -17.84
C LEU A 174 -1.68 -0.44 -18.07
N ALA A 175 -0.45 -0.74 -18.49
CA ALA A 175 0.54 0.29 -18.78
C ALA A 175 0.12 1.19 -19.95
N LEU A 176 -0.41 0.62 -21.05
CA LEU A 176 -0.92 1.40 -22.17
C LEU A 176 -2.08 2.32 -21.75
N LYS A 177 -2.99 1.82 -20.91
CA LYS A 177 -4.07 2.62 -20.36
C LYS A 177 -3.54 3.78 -19.51
N ALA A 178 -2.57 3.51 -18.63
CA ALA A 178 -1.95 4.51 -17.77
C ALA A 178 -1.28 5.64 -18.57
N ILE A 179 -0.56 5.31 -19.65
CA ILE A 179 0.04 6.31 -20.55
C ILE A 179 -1.05 7.17 -21.20
N ALA A 180 -2.14 6.55 -21.66
CA ALA A 180 -3.23 7.27 -22.31
C ALA A 180 -4.03 8.19 -21.38
N GLU A 181 -4.04 7.91 -20.07
CA GLU A 181 -4.71 8.71 -19.05
C GLU A 181 -3.78 9.77 -18.42
N ALA A 182 -2.48 9.74 -18.73
CA ALA A 182 -1.51 10.67 -18.20
C ALA A 182 -1.69 12.09 -18.79
N PRO A 183 -1.81 13.14 -17.95
CA PRO A 183 -1.97 14.51 -18.43
C PRO A 183 -0.81 14.95 -19.32
N GLY A 184 -1.12 15.46 -20.53
CA GLY A 184 -0.13 15.99 -21.47
C GLY A 184 0.66 14.94 -22.25
N ALA A 185 0.31 13.66 -22.14
CA ALA A 185 1.00 12.56 -22.81
C ALA A 185 0.40 12.18 -24.18
N ASP A 186 -0.41 13.04 -24.81
CA ASP A 186 -1.18 12.70 -26.03
C ASP A 186 -0.33 12.12 -27.18
N GLU A 187 0.85 12.68 -27.43
CA GLU A 187 1.74 12.19 -28.49
C GLU A 187 2.41 10.86 -28.13
N GLU A 188 2.78 10.69 -26.86
CA GLU A 188 3.35 9.45 -26.35
C GLU A 188 2.31 8.33 -26.35
N ALA A 189 1.11 8.60 -25.82
CA ALA A 189 -0.04 7.73 -25.90
C ALA A 189 -0.38 7.33 -27.34
N ARG A 190 -0.32 8.27 -28.28
CA ARG A 190 -0.52 8.01 -29.71
C ARG A 190 0.55 7.08 -30.28
N SER A 191 1.82 7.34 -29.99
CA SER A 191 2.94 6.53 -30.46
C SER A 191 2.82 5.09 -29.94
N MET A 192 2.59 4.95 -28.64
CA MET A 192 2.43 3.67 -27.96
C MET A 192 1.21 2.90 -28.44
N ALA A 193 0.06 3.57 -28.62
CA ALA A 193 -1.14 2.94 -29.16
C ALA A 193 -0.95 2.47 -30.60
N LYS A 194 -0.26 3.24 -31.47
CA LYS A 194 0.06 2.78 -32.84
C LYS A 194 0.91 1.52 -32.82
N ALA A 195 1.92 1.44 -31.96
CA ALA A 195 2.75 0.24 -31.80
C ALA A 195 1.92 -0.96 -31.31
N ALA A 196 1.04 -0.74 -30.33
CA ALA A 196 0.20 -1.76 -29.72
C ALA A 196 -0.89 -2.33 -30.67
N LEU A 197 -1.16 -1.72 -31.83
CA LEU A 197 -2.02 -2.30 -32.86
C LEU A 197 -1.48 -3.63 -33.41
N ALA A 198 -0.17 -3.85 -33.32
CA ALA A 198 0.51 -5.09 -33.71
C ALA A 198 0.73 -6.06 -32.52
N ASP A 199 0.18 -5.76 -31.33
CA ASP A 199 0.37 -6.61 -30.15
C ASP A 199 -0.16 -8.04 -30.40
N PRO A 200 0.52 -9.10 -29.91
CA PRO A 200 0.04 -10.48 -30.06
C PRO A 200 -1.35 -10.70 -29.48
N HIS A 201 -1.70 -10.00 -28.40
CA HIS A 201 -2.95 -10.20 -27.67
C HIS A 201 -4.09 -9.30 -28.21
N PRO A 202 -5.29 -9.87 -28.48
CA PRO A 202 -6.42 -9.10 -29.03
C PRO A 202 -6.86 -7.94 -28.14
N ASP A 203 -6.86 -8.11 -26.81
CA ASP A 203 -7.32 -7.07 -25.89
C ASP A 203 -6.41 -5.85 -25.87
N VAL A 204 -5.09 -6.04 -26.03
CA VAL A 204 -4.14 -4.93 -26.14
C VAL A 204 -4.37 -4.19 -27.45
N ARG A 205 -4.61 -4.91 -28.56
CA ARG A 205 -4.98 -4.28 -29.84
C ARG A 205 -6.30 -3.53 -29.77
N ALA A 206 -7.27 -4.02 -29.00
CA ALA A 206 -8.55 -3.35 -28.79
C ALA A 206 -8.35 -2.04 -28.02
N GLN A 207 -7.66 -2.09 -26.87
CA GLN A 207 -7.30 -0.91 -26.07
C GLN A 207 -6.55 0.14 -26.90
N ALA A 208 -5.61 -0.30 -27.74
CA ALA A 208 -4.87 0.58 -28.64
C ALA A 208 -5.78 1.35 -29.61
N ARG A 209 -6.80 0.70 -30.19
CA ARG A 209 -7.77 1.37 -31.06
C ARG A 209 -8.60 2.39 -30.28
N ASP A 210 -9.03 2.04 -29.08
CA ASP A 210 -9.84 2.91 -28.23
C ASP A 210 -9.06 4.19 -27.87
N VAL A 211 -7.79 4.05 -27.48
CA VAL A 211 -6.90 5.20 -27.23
C VAL A 211 -6.79 6.11 -28.45
N LEU A 212 -6.56 5.54 -29.65
CA LEU A 212 -6.45 6.34 -30.88
C LEU A 212 -7.77 7.03 -31.27
N VAL A 213 -8.91 6.42 -30.96
CA VAL A 213 -10.22 7.05 -31.18
C VAL A 213 -10.41 8.21 -30.21
N THR A 214 -10.13 8.01 -28.92
CA THR A 214 -10.25 9.05 -27.88
C THR A 214 -9.37 10.25 -28.20
N LEU A 215 -8.10 10.05 -28.54
CA LEU A 215 -7.17 11.14 -28.88
C LEU A 215 -7.67 11.97 -30.09
N LYS A 216 -8.19 11.31 -31.13
CA LYS A 216 -8.80 12.01 -32.28
C LYS A 216 -10.03 12.83 -31.90
N GLN A 217 -10.80 12.36 -30.93
CA GLN A 217 -11.97 13.09 -30.44
C GLN A 217 -11.57 14.30 -29.62
N THR A 218 -10.49 14.23 -28.83
CA THR A 218 -9.97 15.35 -28.03
C THR A 218 -9.35 16.47 -28.89
N GLU A 219 -8.68 16.13 -30.00
CA GLU A 219 -8.07 17.11 -30.91
C GLU A 219 -9.09 17.96 -31.67
N ARG A 220 -10.26 17.39 -32.02
CA ARG A 220 -11.29 18.07 -32.82
C ARG A 220 -11.81 19.36 -32.14
N PRO A 221 -12.25 19.35 -30.87
CA PRO A 221 -12.61 20.54 -30.13
C PRO A 221 -11.47 21.57 -30.03
N GLN A 222 -10.23 21.13 -29.75
CA GLN A 222 -9.10 22.04 -29.61
C GLN A 222 -8.78 22.76 -30.93
N THR A 223 -8.86 22.05 -32.05
CA THR A 223 -8.64 22.61 -33.39
C THR A 223 -9.72 23.64 -33.74
N LEU A 224 -10.98 23.35 -33.41
CA LEU A 224 -12.10 24.28 -33.62
C LEU A 224 -11.96 25.55 -32.75
N LEU A 225 -11.62 25.41 -31.48
CA LEU A 225 -11.39 26.55 -30.57
C LEU A 225 -10.24 27.44 -31.07
N LYS A 226 -9.11 26.84 -31.46
CA LYS A 226 -7.96 27.58 -32.00
C LYS A 226 -8.32 28.34 -33.28
N ALA A 227 -9.06 27.71 -34.19
CA ALA A 227 -9.52 28.35 -35.43
C ALA A 227 -10.48 29.52 -35.16
N MET A 228 -11.35 29.41 -34.15
CA MET A 228 -12.24 30.50 -33.74
C MET A 228 -11.50 31.68 -33.12
N SER A 229 -10.48 31.43 -32.27
CA SER A 229 -9.66 32.50 -31.68
C SER A 229 -8.86 33.27 -32.74
N GLN A 230 -8.27 32.57 -33.71
CA GLN A 230 -7.53 33.20 -34.81
C GLN A 230 -8.43 34.05 -35.74
N HIS A 231 -9.71 33.71 -35.86
CA HIS A 231 -10.68 34.52 -36.62
C HIS A 231 -11.13 35.78 -35.88
N LEU A 232 -11.08 35.79 -34.55
CA LEU A 232 -11.41 36.96 -33.72
C LEU A 232 -10.26 37.98 -33.67
N GLU A 233 -9.00 37.52 -33.73
CA GLU A 233 -7.81 38.39 -33.72
C GLU A 233 -7.47 39.01 -35.09
N SER A 234 -8.11 38.55 -36.17
CA SER A 234 -7.89 39.04 -37.54
C SER A 234 -8.94 40.05 -38.02
N ARG A 235 -9.78 40.56 -37.12
CA ARG A 235 -10.76 41.64 -37.33
C ARG A 235 -10.38 42.89 -36.57
#